data_AF-A0A2V7ME28-F1
#
_entry.id   AF-A0A2V7ME28-F1
#
_cell.length_a   1.000
_cell.length_b   1.000
_cell.length_c   1.000
_cell.angle_alpha   90.00
_cell.angle_beta   90.00
_cell.angle_gamma   90.00
#
_symmetry.space_group_name_H-M   'P 1'
#
loop_
_entity.id
_entity.type
_entity.pdbx_description
1 polymer ?
#
loop_
_entity_poly.entity_id
_entity_poly.type
_entity_poly.pdbx_seq_one_letter_code
_entity_poly.pdbx_strand_id
1 'polypeptide(L)'
;MSGNAVEFVLALHSHLPYVLNHGRWPHGSDWLCEAALDTYLPLLERLEELAAEGTPTPLTIGFTPVLANQLASPAFAREMETFFTQRLAACDEAPAALTASGDGALVPLVDFWRSRLSRLQALFRRIDADLVSAFRRFQEQGRLEIIGSAATHGYLPLLGRDESIRLQLAVGREEHRRLFGVAPVGCWLPECAYRPRGKWRGKKVRRGIEQYLADAGFRYFFTDAHLAHAGSPLGAYGEIPLG
;
A
#
# COMPACT_ATOMS: atom_id res chain seq x y z
N MET A 1 -9.69 -19.92 33.39
CA MET A 1 -10.07 -18.55 33.03
C MET A 1 -10.01 -18.45 31.51
N SER A 2 -11.13 -18.69 30.82
CA SER A 2 -11.24 -18.46 29.38
C SER A 2 -11.49 -16.97 29.17
N GLY A 3 -10.41 -16.18 29.15
CA GLY A 3 -10.51 -14.82 28.65
C GLY A 3 -10.96 -14.88 27.20
N ASN A 4 -11.96 -14.08 26.81
CA ASN A 4 -12.31 -13.93 25.40
C ASN A 4 -11.03 -13.53 24.65
N ALA A 5 -10.53 -14.44 23.82
CA ALA A 5 -9.40 -14.14 22.96
C ALA A 5 -9.87 -13.06 21.98
N VAL A 6 -9.24 -11.89 22.04
CA VAL A 6 -9.47 -10.83 21.06
C VAL A 6 -8.60 -11.16 19.86
N GLU A 7 -9.24 -11.37 18.71
CA GLU A 7 -8.54 -11.44 17.43
C GLU A 7 -8.23 -10.01 16.96
N PHE A 8 -6.95 -9.74 16.71
CA PHE A 8 -6.48 -8.45 16.22
C PHE A 8 -5.91 -8.62 14.81
N VAL A 9 -6.40 -7.79 13.88
CA VAL A 9 -5.92 -7.74 12.50
C VAL A 9 -5.35 -6.36 12.24
N LEU A 10 -4.03 -6.28 12.04
CA LEU A 10 -3.38 -5.10 11.50
C LEU A 10 -3.42 -5.19 9.97
N ALA A 11 -4.15 -4.28 9.32
CA ALA A 11 -4.22 -4.18 7.87
C ALA A 11 -3.56 -2.88 7.38
N LEU A 12 -2.43 -3.00 6.69
CA LEU A 12 -1.69 -1.87 6.12
C LEU A 12 -2.08 -1.66 4.66
N HIS A 13 -2.46 -0.44 4.28
CA HIS A 13 -2.78 -0.10 2.90
C HIS A 13 -1.65 0.66 2.22
N SER A 14 -1.04 0.05 1.20
CA SER A 14 0.07 0.63 0.42
C SER A 14 -0.42 1.08 -0.95
N HIS A 15 -0.41 2.40 -1.16
CA HIS A 15 -0.81 3.02 -2.42
C HIS A 15 0.02 4.27 -2.72
N LEU A 16 0.45 4.37 -3.98
CA LEU A 16 0.80 5.62 -4.65
C LEU A 16 0.19 5.58 -6.06
N PRO A 17 -0.21 6.73 -6.62
CA PRO A 17 -0.63 6.80 -8.02
C PRO A 17 0.55 6.49 -8.96
N TYR A 18 0.28 6.43 -10.26
CA TYR A 18 1.32 6.24 -11.25
C TYR A 18 2.16 7.51 -11.40
N VAL A 19 3.36 7.51 -10.82
CA VAL A 19 4.29 8.64 -10.77
C VAL A 19 5.61 8.38 -11.50
N LEU A 20 5.95 7.10 -11.71
CA LEU A 20 7.17 6.72 -12.41
C LEU A 20 7.18 7.30 -13.83
N ASN A 21 8.27 7.95 -14.21
CA ASN A 21 8.45 8.69 -15.46
C ASN A 21 7.50 9.91 -15.66
N HIS A 22 6.83 10.38 -14.62
CA HIS A 22 5.89 11.53 -14.68
C HIS A 22 6.36 12.69 -13.80
N GLY A 23 7.63 13.08 -13.96
CA GLY A 23 8.30 14.02 -13.08
C GLY A 23 9.06 13.33 -11.95
N ARG A 24 9.97 14.07 -11.33
CA ARG A 24 10.85 13.56 -10.27
C ARG A 24 10.58 14.25 -8.94
N TRP A 25 10.74 15.56 -8.90
CA TRP A 25 10.57 16.41 -7.72
C TRP A 25 9.77 17.68 -8.06
N PRO A 26 8.93 18.23 -7.16
CA PRO A 26 8.62 17.78 -5.80
C PRO A 26 7.56 16.66 -5.73
N HIS A 27 6.95 16.33 -6.88
CA HIS A 27 5.94 15.29 -7.02
C HIS A 27 6.37 14.40 -8.20
N GLY A 28 6.43 13.09 -8.01
CA GLY A 28 7.00 12.19 -9.01
C GLY A 28 7.63 10.94 -8.42
N SER A 29 8.70 10.45 -9.06
CA SER A 29 9.44 9.26 -8.61
C SER A 29 10.04 9.38 -7.21
N ASP A 30 10.27 10.61 -6.71
CA ASP A 30 10.75 10.81 -5.33
C ASP A 30 9.76 10.28 -4.29
N TRP A 31 8.44 10.40 -4.51
CA TRP A 31 7.44 9.83 -3.60
C TRP A 31 7.57 8.31 -3.48
N LEU A 32 7.88 7.65 -4.60
CA LEU A 32 8.06 6.20 -4.63
C LEU A 32 9.35 5.80 -3.90
N CYS A 33 10.42 6.58 -4.07
CA CYS A 33 11.70 6.36 -3.38
C CYS A 33 11.60 6.63 -1.87
N GLU A 34 10.89 7.68 -1.47
CA GLU A 34 10.60 8.00 -0.06
C GLU A 34 9.76 6.91 0.59
N ALA A 35 8.69 6.45 -0.07
CA ALA A 35 7.89 5.33 0.43
C ALA A 35 8.72 4.04 0.57
N ALA A 36 9.61 3.75 -0.39
CA ALA A 36 10.51 2.61 -0.29
C ALA A 36 11.51 2.75 0.86
N LEU A 37 12.14 3.93 0.99
CA LEU A 37 13.18 4.19 1.98
C LEU A 37 12.64 4.24 3.41
N ASP A 38 11.53 4.93 3.63
CA ASP A 38 11.04 5.24 4.96
C ASP A 38 9.93 4.32 5.44
N THR A 39 9.33 3.53 4.53
CA THR A 39 8.25 2.58 4.87
C THR A 39 8.58 1.14 4.49
N TYR A 40 8.77 0.83 3.20
CA TYR A 40 8.81 -0.58 2.76
C TYR A 40 10.09 -1.31 3.17
N LEU A 41 11.27 -0.70 3.02
CA LEU A 41 12.53 -1.30 3.45
C LEU A 41 12.60 -1.47 4.98
N PRO A 42 12.24 -0.46 5.80
CA PRO A 42 12.17 -0.63 7.25
C PRO A 42 11.15 -1.70 7.69
N LEU A 43 9.99 -1.78 7.04
CA LEU A 43 9.01 -2.84 7.31
C LEU A 43 9.61 -4.21 7.00
N LEU A 44 10.34 -4.33 5.88
CA LEU A 44 11.02 -5.56 5.50
C LEU A 44 12.10 -5.96 6.52
N GLU A 45 12.92 -5.02 7.01
CA GLU A 45 13.88 -5.29 8.11
C GLU A 45 13.17 -5.89 9.32
N ARG A 46 12.04 -5.32 9.74
CA ARG A 46 11.27 -5.84 10.89
C ARG A 46 10.63 -7.19 10.63
N LEU A 47 10.16 -7.45 9.41
CA LEU A 47 9.65 -8.76 9.04
C LEU A 47 10.76 -9.83 9.07
N GLU A 48 11.97 -9.50 8.63
CA GLU A 48 13.15 -10.38 8.70
C GLU A 48 13.57 -10.66 10.15
N GLU A 49 13.62 -9.65 11.01
CA GLU A 49 13.93 -9.80 12.43
C GLU A 49 12.92 -10.70 13.16
N LEU A 50 11.62 -10.42 13.00
CA LEU A 50 10.57 -11.26 13.59
C LEU A 50 10.63 -12.70 13.08
N ALA A 51 11.03 -12.91 11.81
CA ALA A 51 11.20 -14.25 11.26
C ALA A 51 12.36 -14.99 11.91
N ALA A 52 13.49 -14.31 12.10
CA ALA A 52 14.69 -14.87 12.72
C ALA A 52 14.44 -15.27 14.19
N GLU A 53 13.59 -14.53 14.89
CA GLU A 53 13.18 -14.83 16.28
C GLU A 53 12.11 -15.92 16.38
N GLY A 54 11.52 -16.36 15.26
CA GLY A 54 10.39 -17.30 15.25
C GLY A 54 9.08 -16.68 15.74
N THR A 55 9.00 -15.35 15.83
CA THR A 55 7.82 -14.62 16.28
C THR A 55 6.76 -14.60 15.17
N PRO A 56 5.52 -15.09 15.40
CA PRO A 56 4.44 -15.00 14.42
C PRO A 56 4.13 -13.54 14.07
N THR A 57 3.79 -13.26 12.81
CA THR A 57 3.51 -11.89 12.35
C THR A 57 2.19 -11.84 11.59
N PRO A 58 1.02 -11.92 12.25
CA PRO A 58 -0.28 -11.89 11.57
C PRO A 58 -0.58 -10.47 11.03
N LEU A 59 0.06 -10.14 9.91
CA LEU A 59 -0.02 -8.87 9.21
C LEU A 59 -0.74 -9.07 7.88
N THR A 60 -1.73 -8.23 7.61
CA THR A 60 -2.32 -8.09 6.28
C THR A 60 -1.78 -6.81 5.65
N ILE A 61 -1.27 -6.88 4.43
CA ILE A 61 -0.79 -5.71 3.68
C ILE A 61 -1.42 -5.68 2.28
N GLY A 62 -2.06 -4.58 1.92
CA GLY A 62 -2.57 -4.35 0.58
C GLY A 62 -1.55 -3.62 -0.27
N PHE A 63 -1.19 -4.16 -1.43
CA PHE A 63 -0.51 -3.40 -2.47
C PHE A 63 -1.49 -3.11 -3.60
N THR A 64 -1.70 -1.82 -3.88
CA THR A 64 -2.45 -1.46 -5.09
C THR A 64 -1.67 -1.93 -6.34
N PRO A 65 -2.35 -2.46 -7.37
CA PRO A 65 -1.68 -2.98 -8.56
C PRO A 65 -0.82 -1.93 -9.28
N VAL A 66 -1.27 -0.67 -9.30
CA VAL A 66 -0.49 0.46 -9.83
C VAL A 66 0.80 0.73 -9.04
N LEU A 67 0.80 0.58 -7.72
CA LEU A 67 2.01 0.71 -6.91
C LEU A 67 2.94 -0.48 -7.14
N ALA A 68 2.43 -1.71 -7.05
CA ALA A 68 3.23 -2.92 -7.18
C ALA A 68 3.93 -3.01 -8.54
N ASN A 69 3.26 -2.60 -9.62
CA ASN A 69 3.87 -2.50 -10.94
C ASN A 69 5.03 -1.49 -11.01
N GLN A 70 4.91 -0.36 -10.32
CA GLN A 70 6.00 0.62 -10.27
C GLN A 70 7.19 0.10 -9.46
N LEU A 71 6.93 -0.54 -8.31
CA LEU A 71 7.97 -1.14 -7.47
C LEU A 71 8.71 -2.30 -8.16
N ALA A 72 8.03 -3.07 -9.02
CA ALA A 72 8.64 -4.14 -9.81
C ALA A 72 9.37 -3.64 -11.08
N SER A 73 9.33 -2.34 -11.38
CA SER A 73 9.91 -1.81 -12.61
C SER A 73 11.43 -1.64 -12.50
N PRO A 74 12.22 -2.07 -13.50
CA PRO A 74 13.64 -1.76 -13.55
C PRO A 74 13.95 -0.25 -13.55
N ALA A 75 13.01 0.59 -13.98
CA ALA A 75 13.17 2.04 -13.88
C ALA A 75 13.15 2.51 -12.43
N PHE A 76 12.27 1.96 -11.57
CA PHE A 76 12.27 2.27 -10.15
C PHE A 76 13.58 1.86 -9.47
N ALA A 77 14.13 0.68 -9.79
CA ALA A 77 15.41 0.25 -9.23
C ALA A 77 16.55 1.26 -9.51
N ARG A 78 16.61 1.81 -10.74
CA ARG A 78 17.59 2.84 -11.11
C ARG A 78 17.33 4.18 -10.40
N GLU A 79 16.07 4.58 -10.30
CA GLU A 79 15.68 5.79 -9.56
C GLU A 79 16.08 5.68 -8.08
N MET A 80 15.80 4.53 -7.44
CA MET A 80 16.11 4.28 -6.05
C MET A 80 17.62 4.31 -5.76
N GLU A 81 18.44 3.70 -6.61
CA GLU A 81 19.92 3.77 -6.48
C GLU A 81 20.44 5.20 -6.63
N THR A 82 19.87 5.96 -7.57
CA THR A 82 20.20 7.39 -7.73
C THR A 82 19.78 8.18 -6.48
N PHE A 83 18.61 7.87 -5.93
CA PHE A 83 18.09 8.51 -4.73
C PHE A 83 18.96 8.23 -3.50
N PHE A 84 19.39 6.99 -3.27
CA PHE A 84 20.36 6.66 -2.23
C PHE A 84 21.67 7.44 -2.38
N THR A 85 22.21 7.49 -3.61
CA THR A 85 23.44 8.23 -3.92
C THR A 85 23.30 9.71 -3.53
N GLN A 86 22.18 10.34 -3.88
CA GLN A 86 21.90 11.73 -3.54
C GLN A 86 21.76 11.95 -2.03
N ARG A 87 21.06 11.06 -1.31
CA ARG A 87 20.87 11.19 0.15
C ARG A 87 22.17 10.97 0.92
N LEU A 88 23.05 10.08 0.45
CA LEU A 88 24.38 9.87 1.03
C LEU A 88 25.30 11.08 0.77
N ALA A 89 25.27 11.64 -0.45
CA ALA A 89 25.99 12.89 -0.75
C ALA A 89 25.52 14.06 0.13
N ALA A 90 24.21 14.18 0.36
CA ALA A 90 23.68 15.17 1.30
C ALA A 90 24.21 14.96 2.73
N CYS A 91 24.45 13.71 3.15
CA CYS A 91 25.12 13.43 4.43
C CYS A 91 26.60 13.85 4.42
N ASP A 92 27.29 13.84 3.27
CA ASP A 92 28.69 14.30 3.17
C ASP A 92 28.77 15.82 3.31
N GLU A 93 27.80 16.54 2.76
CA GLU A 93 27.73 18.00 2.77
C GLU A 93 27.16 18.57 4.08
N ALA A 94 26.31 17.81 4.78
CA ALA A 94 25.56 18.26 5.95
C ALA A 94 26.41 18.85 7.10
N PRO A 95 27.57 18.27 7.52
CA PRO A 95 28.32 18.81 8.65
C PRO A 95 28.77 20.26 8.46
N ALA A 96 29.25 20.58 7.25
CA ALA A 96 29.67 21.93 6.90
C ALA A 96 28.48 22.90 6.82
N ALA A 97 27.38 22.46 6.18
CA ALA A 97 26.16 23.26 6.04
C ALA A 97 25.49 23.55 7.40
N LEU A 98 25.39 22.57 8.29
CA LEU A 98 24.84 22.70 9.64
C LEU A 98 25.70 23.64 10.50
N THR A 99 27.02 23.54 10.41
CA THR A 99 27.92 24.44 11.14
C THR A 99 27.76 25.89 10.66
N ALA A 100 27.70 26.10 9.34
CA ALA A 100 27.57 27.43 8.75
C ALA A 100 26.21 28.11 9.02
N SER A 101 25.14 27.32 9.18
CA SER A 101 23.79 27.81 9.48
C SER A 101 23.53 28.04 10.97
N GLY A 102 24.47 27.68 11.86
CA GLY A 102 24.31 27.78 13.31
C GLY A 102 23.71 26.53 13.97
N ASP A 103 23.38 25.51 13.19
CA ASP A 103 22.79 24.23 13.62
C ASP A 103 23.85 23.15 13.93
N GLY A 104 25.06 23.55 14.36
CA GLY A 104 26.18 22.65 14.62
C GLY A 104 25.87 21.55 15.65
N ALA A 105 24.89 21.76 16.53
CA ALA A 105 24.42 20.75 17.48
C ALA A 105 23.76 19.52 16.81
N LEU A 106 23.32 19.63 15.55
CA LEU A 106 22.70 18.55 14.78
C LEU A 106 23.72 17.69 14.03
N VAL A 107 24.99 18.08 13.97
CA VAL A 107 26.04 17.33 13.25
C VAL A 107 26.11 15.85 13.68
N PRO A 108 25.96 15.48 14.96
CA PRO A 108 25.95 14.07 15.36
C PRO A 108 24.80 13.23 14.74
N LEU A 109 23.70 13.86 14.29
CA LEU A 109 22.60 13.14 13.64
C LEU A 109 22.97 12.68 12.22
N VAL A 110 23.99 13.27 11.59
CA VAL A 110 24.45 12.89 10.25
C VAL A 110 24.91 11.43 10.24
N ASP A 111 25.61 10.98 11.29
CA ASP A 111 26.08 9.60 11.41
C ASP A 111 24.93 8.60 11.53
N PHE A 112 23.87 8.97 12.26
CA PHE A 112 22.64 8.18 12.34
C PHE A 112 22.00 8.00 10.95
N TRP A 113 21.80 9.11 10.23
CA TRP A 113 21.18 9.08 8.90
C TRP A 113 22.01 8.32 7.89
N ARG A 114 23.33 8.56 7.85
CA ARG A 114 24.25 7.80 6.98
C ARG A 114 24.18 6.31 7.27
N SER A 115 24.26 5.92 8.54
CA SER A 115 24.21 4.50 8.94
C SER A 115 22.90 3.84 8.53
N ARG A 116 21.77 4.54 8.72
CA ARG A 116 20.44 4.07 8.29
C ARG A 116 20.38 3.93 6.76
N LEU A 117 20.77 4.95 6.01
CA LEU A 117 20.74 4.96 4.55
C LEU A 117 21.60 3.84 3.96
N SER A 118 22.84 3.68 4.43
CA SER A 118 23.74 2.63 3.96
C SER A 118 23.20 1.23 4.27
N ARG A 119 22.61 1.01 5.45
CA ARG A 119 21.99 -0.27 5.82
C ARG A 119 20.79 -0.59 4.93
N LEU A 120 19.90 0.37 4.70
CA LEU A 120 18.72 0.19 3.85
C LEU A 120 19.10 0.01 2.37
N GLN A 121 20.14 0.68 1.89
CA GLN A 121 20.70 0.45 0.55
C GLN A 121 21.26 -0.97 0.41
N ALA A 122 21.99 -1.45 1.43
CA ALA A 122 22.49 -2.81 1.45
C ALA A 122 21.36 -3.85 1.47
N LEU A 123 20.27 -3.61 2.22
CA LEU A 123 19.07 -4.44 2.16
C LEU A 123 18.44 -4.41 0.76
N PHE A 124 18.24 -3.23 0.18
CA PHE A 124 17.64 -3.09 -1.15
C PHE A 124 18.42 -3.87 -2.22
N ARG A 125 19.75 -3.83 -2.16
CA ARG A 125 20.62 -4.64 -3.03
C ARG A 125 20.58 -6.13 -2.73
N ARG A 126 20.51 -6.51 -1.44
CA ARG A 126 20.40 -7.92 -1.00
C ARG A 126 19.14 -8.60 -1.54
N ILE A 127 18.06 -7.85 -1.73
CA ILE A 127 16.81 -8.35 -2.33
C ILE A 127 16.76 -8.17 -3.85
N ASP A 128 17.91 -7.96 -4.51
CA ASP A 128 18.03 -7.76 -5.95
C ASP A 128 17.21 -6.57 -6.48
N ALA A 129 17.07 -5.51 -5.66
CA ALA A 129 16.24 -4.34 -5.94
C ALA A 129 14.75 -4.66 -6.20
N ASP A 130 14.26 -5.84 -5.78
CA ASP A 130 12.89 -6.31 -6.00
C ASP A 130 12.12 -6.42 -4.69
N LEU A 131 11.51 -5.30 -4.28
CA LEU A 131 10.65 -5.23 -3.10
C LEU A 131 9.43 -6.14 -3.22
N VAL A 132 8.85 -6.27 -4.42
CA VAL A 132 7.63 -7.06 -4.65
C VAL A 132 7.91 -8.53 -4.38
N SER A 133 8.99 -9.06 -4.95
CA SER A 133 9.43 -10.43 -4.70
C SER A 133 9.82 -10.65 -3.24
N ALA A 134 10.41 -9.66 -2.56
CA ALA A 134 10.74 -9.77 -1.14
C ALA A 134 9.47 -9.96 -0.27
N PHE A 135 8.43 -9.13 -0.44
CA PHE A 135 7.15 -9.30 0.27
C PHE A 135 6.45 -10.61 -0.12
N ARG A 136 6.51 -11.00 -1.40
CA ARG A 136 5.96 -12.27 -1.88
C ARG A 136 6.53 -13.47 -1.12
N ARG A 137 7.84 -13.50 -0.85
CA ARG A 137 8.48 -14.60 -0.09
C ARG A 137 7.90 -14.74 1.32
N PHE A 138 7.60 -13.63 1.99
CA PHE A 138 6.95 -13.66 3.31
C PHE A 138 5.53 -14.21 3.23
N GLN A 139 4.78 -13.91 2.16
CA GLN A 139 3.47 -14.51 1.93
C GLN A 139 3.58 -16.02 1.68
N GLU A 140 4.54 -16.47 0.86
CA GLU A 140 4.76 -17.89 0.56
C GLU A 140 5.15 -18.68 1.83
N GLN A 141 5.82 -18.04 2.77
CA GLN A 141 6.15 -18.61 4.09
C GLN A 141 4.97 -18.56 5.08
N GLY A 142 3.81 -18.05 4.69
CA GLY A 142 2.65 -17.89 5.57
C GLY A 142 2.84 -16.85 6.68
N ARG A 143 3.84 -15.96 6.54
CA ARG A 143 4.17 -14.95 7.56
C ARG A 143 3.38 -13.66 7.41
N LEU A 144 2.72 -13.42 6.28
CA LEU A 144 1.81 -12.30 6.08
C LEU A 144 0.79 -12.65 4.98
N GLU A 145 -0.29 -11.90 4.92
CA GLU A 145 -1.23 -11.94 3.80
C GLU A 145 -1.07 -10.68 2.94
N ILE A 146 -0.96 -10.84 1.63
CA ILE A 146 -1.02 -9.73 0.67
C ILE A 146 -2.41 -9.69 0.04
N ILE A 147 -3.08 -8.56 0.14
CA ILE A 147 -4.40 -8.35 -0.46
C ILE A 147 -4.33 -7.48 -1.72
N GLY A 148 -5.32 -7.65 -2.59
CA GLY A 148 -5.44 -6.88 -3.83
C GLY A 148 -6.20 -5.57 -3.64
N SER A 149 -6.36 -4.84 -4.74
CA SER A 149 -7.25 -3.67 -4.84
C SER A 149 -7.69 -3.48 -6.29
N ALA A 150 -8.45 -2.43 -6.57
CA ALA A 150 -8.70 -1.96 -7.93
C ALA A 150 -7.38 -1.53 -8.61
N ALA A 151 -7.26 -1.82 -9.91
CA ALA A 151 -6.05 -1.63 -10.71
C ALA A 151 -5.30 -0.32 -10.45
N THR A 152 -6.01 0.81 -10.47
CA THR A 152 -5.41 2.14 -10.30
C THR A 152 -6.01 2.89 -9.11
N HIS A 153 -6.53 2.18 -8.12
CA HIS A 153 -7.22 2.77 -6.97
C HIS A 153 -8.40 3.69 -7.36
N GLY A 154 -9.08 3.39 -8.47
CA GLY A 154 -10.20 4.20 -8.94
C GLY A 154 -11.37 4.17 -7.94
N TYR A 155 -11.95 5.32 -7.63
CA TYR A 155 -13.06 5.46 -6.68
C TYR A 155 -14.34 4.76 -7.19
N LEU A 156 -14.45 3.45 -6.92
CA LEU A 156 -15.38 2.53 -7.60
C LEU A 156 -16.84 2.98 -7.57
N PRO A 157 -17.40 3.48 -6.44
CA PRO A 157 -18.80 3.93 -6.40
C PRO A 157 -19.17 5.02 -7.41
N LEU A 158 -18.20 5.87 -7.78
CA LEU A 158 -18.42 7.02 -8.67
C LEU A 158 -18.13 6.72 -10.14
N LEU A 159 -17.51 5.57 -10.47
CA LEU A 159 -17.26 5.20 -11.86
C LEU A 159 -18.59 5.07 -12.62
N GLY A 160 -18.71 5.80 -13.73
CA GLY A 160 -19.99 5.97 -14.44
C GLY A 160 -20.52 4.72 -15.15
N ARG A 161 -19.64 3.73 -15.41
CA ARG A 161 -19.95 2.50 -16.12
C ARG A 161 -19.66 1.29 -15.26
N ASP A 162 -20.48 0.25 -15.37
CA ASP A 162 -20.31 -1.01 -14.62
C ASP A 162 -19.09 -1.79 -15.16
N GLU A 163 -18.82 -1.65 -16.45
CA GLU A 163 -17.64 -2.19 -17.14
C GLU A 163 -16.34 -1.62 -16.55
N SER A 164 -16.32 -0.32 -16.21
CA SER A 164 -15.14 0.30 -15.58
C SER A 164 -14.84 -0.29 -14.20
N ILE A 165 -15.88 -0.57 -13.40
CA ILE A 165 -15.72 -1.24 -12.10
C ILE A 165 -15.19 -2.67 -12.30
N ARG A 166 -15.80 -3.44 -13.21
CA ARG A 166 -15.37 -4.81 -13.52
C ARG A 166 -13.93 -4.85 -13.99
N LEU A 167 -13.53 -3.97 -14.91
CA LEU A 167 -12.17 -3.92 -15.44
C LEU A 167 -11.15 -3.53 -14.36
N GLN A 168 -11.46 -2.54 -13.51
CA GLN A 168 -10.60 -2.17 -12.39
C GLN A 168 -10.33 -3.37 -11.46
N LEU A 169 -11.36 -4.17 -11.14
CA LEU A 169 -11.21 -5.33 -10.26
C LEU A 169 -10.54 -6.52 -10.94
N ALA A 170 -10.90 -6.81 -12.20
CA ALA A 170 -10.34 -7.92 -12.97
C ALA A 170 -8.85 -7.72 -13.24
N VAL A 171 -8.47 -6.54 -13.73
CA VAL A 171 -7.05 -6.19 -13.94
C VAL A 171 -6.31 -6.19 -12.62
N GLY A 172 -6.90 -5.62 -11.55
CA GLY A 172 -6.23 -5.57 -10.26
C GLY A 172 -5.94 -6.95 -9.66
N ARG A 173 -6.88 -7.89 -9.82
CA ARG A 173 -6.69 -9.29 -9.41
C ARG A 173 -5.62 -10.00 -10.25
N GLU A 174 -5.65 -9.82 -11.57
CA GLU A 174 -4.69 -10.49 -12.45
C GLU A 174 -3.26 -9.98 -12.23
N GLU A 175 -3.10 -8.67 -12.10
CA GLU A 175 -1.81 -8.06 -11.81
C GLU A 175 -1.28 -8.47 -10.44
N HIS A 176 -2.14 -8.58 -9.43
CA HIS A 176 -1.75 -9.16 -8.15
C HIS A 176 -1.24 -10.60 -8.34
N ARG A 177 -1.96 -11.46 -9.07
CA ARG A 177 -1.52 -12.85 -9.32
C ARG A 177 -0.18 -12.89 -10.04
N ARG A 178 0.01 -12.06 -11.07
CA ARG A 178 1.25 -11.99 -11.85
C ARG A 178 2.45 -11.62 -10.98
N LEU A 179 2.27 -10.66 -10.05
CA LEU A 179 3.33 -10.12 -9.21
C LEU A 179 3.60 -10.98 -7.97
N PHE A 180 2.56 -11.44 -7.29
CA PHE A 180 2.65 -12.16 -6.01
C PHE A 180 2.45 -13.68 -6.13
N GLY A 181 2.25 -14.20 -7.33
CA GLY A 181 2.18 -15.64 -7.65
C GLY A 181 0.83 -16.30 -7.38
N VAL A 182 -0.03 -15.71 -6.54
CA VAL A 182 -1.35 -16.26 -6.17
C VAL A 182 -2.44 -15.22 -6.35
N ALA A 183 -3.69 -15.66 -6.56
CA ALA A 183 -4.81 -14.72 -6.61
C ALA A 183 -5.10 -14.16 -5.21
N PRO A 184 -5.36 -12.85 -5.06
CA PRO A 184 -5.71 -12.28 -3.78
C PRO A 184 -7.06 -12.80 -3.28
N VAL A 185 -7.15 -13.11 -1.99
CA VAL A 185 -8.40 -13.47 -1.31
C VAL A 185 -9.14 -12.21 -0.86
N GLY A 186 -8.43 -11.29 -0.19
CA GLY A 186 -8.93 -9.99 0.24
C GLY A 186 -8.81 -8.90 -0.81
N CYS A 187 -9.66 -7.87 -0.68
CA CYS A 187 -9.57 -6.64 -1.44
C CYS A 187 -9.57 -5.43 -0.50
N TRP A 188 -8.57 -4.55 -0.61
CA TRP A 188 -8.71 -3.20 -0.12
C TRP A 188 -9.55 -2.39 -1.11
N LEU A 189 -10.79 -2.06 -0.75
CA LEU A 189 -11.61 -1.16 -1.56
C LEU A 189 -10.96 0.23 -1.59
N PRO A 190 -10.83 0.87 -2.77
CA PRO A 190 -10.30 2.23 -2.82
C PRO A 190 -11.07 3.16 -1.90
N GLU A 191 -10.35 3.78 -0.95
CA GLU A 191 -10.90 4.65 0.10
C GLU A 191 -11.99 4.00 0.99
N CYS A 192 -11.98 2.66 1.12
CA CYS A 192 -13.09 1.91 1.72
C CYS A 192 -14.46 2.27 1.12
N ALA A 193 -14.48 2.80 -0.10
CA ALA A 193 -15.64 3.42 -0.71
C ALA A 193 -16.62 2.33 -1.17
N TYR A 194 -17.74 2.26 -0.47
CA TYR A 194 -18.77 1.25 -0.68
C TYR A 194 -20.07 1.88 -1.21
N ARG A 195 -20.77 1.13 -2.06
CA ARG A 195 -22.13 1.46 -2.49
C ARG A 195 -22.95 0.18 -2.58
N PRO A 196 -24.07 0.06 -1.86
CA PRO A 196 -24.96 -1.07 -2.02
C PRO A 196 -25.70 -1.01 -3.36
N ARG A 197 -26.45 -2.08 -3.69
CA ARG A 197 -27.36 -2.06 -4.82
C ARG A 197 -28.42 -0.97 -4.61
N GLY A 198 -28.67 -0.15 -5.64
CA GLY A 198 -29.67 0.91 -5.53
C GLY A 198 -29.71 1.85 -6.72
N LYS A 199 -30.67 2.79 -6.71
CA LYS A 199 -30.73 3.87 -7.71
C LYS A 199 -29.52 4.78 -7.55
N TRP A 200 -28.73 4.90 -8.60
CA TRP A 200 -27.59 5.81 -8.63
C TRP A 200 -28.01 7.15 -9.24
N ARG A 201 -27.83 8.24 -8.47
CA ARG A 201 -28.27 9.60 -8.84
C ARG A 201 -29.72 9.67 -9.32
N GLY A 202 -30.61 8.85 -8.74
CA GLY A 202 -32.03 8.78 -9.07
C GLY A 202 -32.38 8.17 -10.44
N LYS A 203 -31.40 7.78 -11.26
CA LYS A 203 -31.63 7.39 -12.66
C LYS A 203 -31.76 5.88 -12.84
N LYS A 204 -30.67 5.15 -12.62
CA LYS A 204 -30.54 3.73 -12.94
C LYS A 204 -30.21 2.93 -11.69
N VAL A 205 -30.87 1.79 -11.51
CA VAL A 205 -30.48 0.81 -10.49
C VAL A 205 -29.14 0.19 -10.90
N ARG A 206 -28.14 0.32 -10.04
CA ARG A 206 -26.82 -0.29 -10.20
C ARG A 206 -26.62 -1.39 -9.17
N ARG A 207 -25.83 -2.40 -9.53
CA ARG A 207 -25.38 -3.45 -8.60
C ARG A 207 -24.51 -2.84 -7.49
N GLY A 208 -24.49 -3.50 -6.34
CA GLY A 208 -23.62 -3.12 -5.23
C GLY A 208 -22.16 -3.49 -5.50
N ILE A 209 -21.24 -2.84 -4.82
CA ILE A 209 -19.80 -3.08 -4.97
C ILE A 209 -19.43 -4.52 -4.57
N GLU A 210 -20.11 -5.08 -3.57
CA GLU A 210 -19.91 -6.45 -3.10
C GLU A 210 -20.16 -7.50 -4.20
N GLN A 211 -21.11 -7.24 -5.11
CA GLN A 211 -21.40 -8.13 -6.22
C GLN A 211 -20.28 -8.12 -7.25
N TYR A 212 -19.69 -6.95 -7.53
CA TYR A 212 -18.54 -6.87 -8.43
C TYR A 212 -17.29 -7.51 -7.83
N LEU A 213 -17.07 -7.35 -6.52
CA LEU A 213 -16.00 -8.02 -5.80
C LEU A 213 -16.15 -9.55 -5.85
N ALA A 214 -17.36 -10.06 -5.59
CA ALA A 214 -17.66 -11.48 -5.63
C ALA A 214 -17.49 -12.07 -7.03
N ASP A 215 -17.96 -11.39 -8.08
CA ASP A 215 -17.76 -11.79 -9.48
C ASP A 215 -16.26 -11.84 -9.83
N ALA A 216 -15.49 -10.87 -9.34
CA ALA A 216 -14.04 -10.86 -9.49
C ALA A 216 -13.34 -11.92 -8.61
N GLY A 217 -14.07 -12.61 -7.73
CA GLY A 217 -13.58 -13.70 -6.89
C GLY A 217 -12.92 -13.28 -5.58
N PHE A 218 -13.05 -12.03 -5.16
CA PHE A 218 -12.65 -11.60 -3.82
C PHE A 218 -13.61 -12.18 -2.78
N ARG A 219 -13.13 -12.41 -1.55
CA ARG A 219 -13.90 -13.06 -0.47
C ARG A 219 -14.22 -12.14 0.67
N TYR A 220 -13.38 -11.13 0.91
CA TYR A 220 -13.62 -10.13 1.93
C TYR A 220 -13.02 -8.78 1.50
N PHE A 221 -13.44 -7.72 2.18
CA PHE A 221 -12.92 -6.38 2.03
C PHE A 221 -13.10 -5.59 3.33
N PHE A 222 -12.45 -4.43 3.43
CA PHE A 222 -12.58 -3.52 4.57
C PHE A 222 -13.56 -2.39 4.28
N THR A 223 -14.30 -1.98 5.30
CA THR A 223 -15.20 -0.82 5.27
C THR A 223 -15.07 -0.03 6.55
N ASP A 224 -15.55 1.21 6.55
CA ASP A 224 -15.46 2.08 7.71
C ASP A 224 -16.52 1.72 8.77
N ALA A 225 -16.24 2.01 10.04
CA ALA A 225 -17.04 1.57 11.17
C ALA A 225 -18.51 2.03 11.07
N HIS A 226 -18.75 3.24 10.57
CA HIS A 226 -20.10 3.76 10.40
C HIS A 226 -20.95 2.92 9.42
N LEU A 227 -20.36 2.31 8.39
CA LEU A 227 -21.07 1.42 7.47
C LEU A 227 -21.37 0.06 8.11
N ALA A 228 -20.47 -0.44 8.96
CA ALA A 228 -20.70 -1.66 9.73
C ALA A 228 -21.77 -1.46 10.82
N HIS A 229 -21.80 -0.27 11.45
CA HIS A 229 -22.76 0.09 12.48
C HIS A 229 -24.11 0.58 11.93
N ALA A 230 -24.21 0.88 10.64
CA ALA A 230 -25.43 1.40 10.02
C ALA A 230 -26.63 0.43 10.09
N GLY A 231 -26.46 -0.80 10.59
CA GLY A 231 -27.54 -1.75 10.80
C GLY A 231 -28.21 -2.14 9.47
N SER A 232 -29.54 -2.28 9.46
CA SER A 232 -30.27 -2.46 8.21
C SER A 232 -30.09 -1.23 7.30
N PRO A 233 -29.85 -1.40 5.99
CA PRO A 233 -29.62 -0.29 5.09
C PRO A 233 -30.77 0.73 5.21
N LEU A 234 -30.46 1.90 5.77
CA LEU A 234 -31.35 3.05 5.70
C LEU A 234 -31.59 3.32 4.21
N GLY A 235 -32.85 3.24 3.80
CA GLY A 235 -33.25 3.40 2.41
C GLY A 235 -32.64 4.66 1.77
N ALA A 236 -32.63 4.68 0.43
CA ALA A 236 -31.97 5.71 -0.36
C ALA A 236 -32.28 7.15 0.11
N TYR A 237 -31.30 7.80 0.77
CA TYR A 237 -31.09 9.26 0.93
C TYR A 237 -32.33 10.20 1.01
N GLY A 238 -33.45 9.73 1.57
CA GLY A 238 -34.69 10.48 1.69
C GLY A 238 -35.50 10.19 2.95
N GLU A 239 -35.10 9.23 3.76
CA GLU A 239 -35.79 8.83 5.00
C GLU A 239 -34.91 8.98 6.24
N ILE A 240 -34.06 10.01 6.28
CA ILE A 240 -33.37 10.39 7.51
C ILE A 240 -34.00 11.70 7.99
N PRO A 241 -34.82 11.70 9.06
CA PRO A 241 -35.11 12.92 9.79
C PRO A 241 -33.77 13.39 10.38
N LEU A 242 -33.31 14.56 9.95
CA LEU A 242 -32.21 15.24 10.63
C LEU A 242 -32.75 15.70 11.99
N GLY A 243 -32.50 14.90 13.02
CA GLY A 243 -32.80 15.18 14.42
C GLY A 243 -31.64 14.72 15.27
#